data_AF-A0A3E0Q7B3-F1
#
_entry.id   AF-A0A3E0Q7B3-F1
#
_cell.length_a   1.000
_cell.length_b   1.000
_cell.length_c   1.000
_cell.angle_alpha   90.00
_cell.angle_beta   90.00
_cell.angle_gamma   90.00
#
_symmetry.space_group_name_H-M   'P 1'
#
loop_
_entity.id
_entity.type
_entity.pdbx_description
1 polymer ?
#
loop_
_entity_poly.entity_id
_entity_poly.type
_entity_poly.pdbx_seq_one_letter_code
_entity_poly.pdbx_strand_id
1 'polypeptide(L)'
;MPVDFLILSQSETAAAAVDVETLLASITIFVLAIFVGWQIITKIPPTLHTPLMSGSNAISGITVVGALIAAGAGAFTFAKFLGFLALVLAMTNVVGGFFVTHRMLAKFRRRD
;
A
#
# COMPACT_ATOMS: atom_id res chain seq x y z
N MET A 1 -20.61 27.99 24.62
CA MET A 1 -20.34 26.60 25.06
C MET A 1 -21.30 25.53 24.49
N PRO A 2 -22.22 25.79 23.53
CA PRO A 2 -22.82 24.70 22.74
C PRO A 2 -22.58 24.76 21.22
N VAL A 3 -22.09 25.89 20.68
CA VAL A 3 -21.89 26.07 19.22
C VAL A 3 -20.62 25.38 18.69
N ASP A 4 -19.55 25.31 19.48
CA ASP A 4 -18.30 24.65 19.08
C ASP A 4 -18.48 23.12 18.91
N PHE A 5 -19.36 22.50 19.70
CA PHE A 5 -19.70 21.08 19.60
C PHE A 5 -20.44 20.73 18.30
N LEU A 6 -21.29 21.64 17.82
CA LEU A 6 -22.07 21.48 16.59
C LEU A 6 -21.19 21.66 15.34
N ILE A 7 -20.22 22.57 15.40
CA ILE A 7 -19.23 22.76 14.33
C ILE A 7 -18.26 21.56 14.25
N LEU A 8 -17.82 21.01 15.39
CA LEU A 8 -16.97 19.81 15.42
C LEU A 8 -17.72 18.58 14.90
N SER A 9 -19.00 18.40 15.28
CA SER A 9 -19.87 17.33 14.77
C SER A 9 -20.08 17.41 13.26
N GLN A 10 -20.28 18.62 12.69
CA GLN A 10 -20.44 18.76 11.24
C GLN A 10 -19.14 18.53 10.46
N SER A 11 -17.97 18.84 11.07
CA SER A 11 -16.66 18.57 10.47
C SER A 11 -16.30 17.08 10.40
N GLU A 12 -16.72 16.27 11.39
CA GLU A 12 -16.57 14.81 11.36
C GLU A 12 -17.51 14.16 10.33
N THR A 13 -18.68 14.74 10.09
CA THR A 13 -19.69 14.18 9.18
C THR A 13 -19.38 14.49 7.70
N ALA A 14 -18.71 15.60 7.40
CA ALA A 14 -18.30 15.94 6.03
C ALA A 14 -17.10 15.13 5.51
N ALA A 15 -16.22 14.66 6.40
CA ALA A 15 -15.03 13.87 6.02
C ALA A 15 -15.33 12.37 5.77
N ALA A 16 -16.52 11.90 6.14
CA ALA A 16 -16.90 10.48 6.08
C ALA A 16 -17.93 10.16 4.97
N ALA A 17 -18.44 11.17 4.25
CA ALA A 17 -19.27 10.93 3.09
C ALA A 17 -18.36 10.58 1.91
N VAL A 18 -18.14 9.28 1.67
CA VAL A 18 -17.59 8.82 0.40
C VAL A 18 -18.58 9.20 -0.68
N ASP A 19 -18.20 10.21 -1.46
CA ASP A 19 -18.92 10.65 -2.63
C ASP A 19 -19.09 9.46 -3.60
N VAL A 20 -20.31 9.28 -4.14
CA VAL A 20 -20.65 8.20 -5.07
C VAL A 20 -19.77 8.25 -6.32
N GLU A 21 -19.43 9.45 -6.81
CA GLU A 21 -18.50 9.67 -7.92
C GLU A 21 -17.10 9.15 -7.57
N THR A 22 -16.54 9.51 -6.42
CA THR A 22 -15.24 9.01 -5.93
C THR A 22 -15.24 7.49 -5.74
N LEU A 23 -16.33 6.90 -5.24
CA LEU A 23 -16.47 5.46 -5.11
C LEU A 23 -16.49 4.78 -6.49
N LEU A 24 -17.31 5.30 -7.42
CA LEU A 24 -17.37 4.79 -8.80
C LEU A 24 -16.01 4.91 -9.48
N ALA A 25 -15.32 6.04 -9.35
CA ALA A 25 -13.98 6.25 -9.87
C ALA A 25 -12.98 5.26 -9.27
N SER A 26 -13.01 5.03 -7.95
CA SER A 26 -12.14 4.07 -7.27
C SER A 26 -12.38 2.64 -7.75
N ILE A 27 -13.64 2.25 -7.94
CA ILE A 27 -14.01 0.95 -8.51
C ILE A 27 -13.54 0.84 -9.95
N THR A 28 -13.71 1.88 -10.77
CA THR A 28 -13.20 1.91 -12.14
C THR A 28 -11.68 1.72 -12.17
N ILE A 29 -10.94 2.46 -11.34
CA ILE A 29 -9.48 2.32 -11.21
C ILE A 29 -9.12 0.91 -10.77
N PHE A 30 -9.82 0.35 -9.78
CA PHE A 30 -9.58 -1.00 -9.28
C PHE A 30 -9.75 -2.06 -10.38
N VAL A 31 -10.86 -2.02 -11.13
CA VAL A 31 -11.13 -2.95 -12.22
C VAL A 31 -10.10 -2.80 -13.34
N LEU A 32 -9.81 -1.57 -13.78
CA LEU A 32 -8.80 -1.32 -14.82
C LEU A 32 -7.40 -1.77 -14.38
N ALA A 33 -7.03 -1.55 -13.12
CA ALA A 33 -5.75 -2.00 -12.57
C ALA A 33 -5.61 -3.54 -12.59
N ILE A 34 -6.69 -4.29 -12.33
CA ILE A 34 -6.71 -5.76 -12.46
C ILE A 34 -6.44 -6.16 -13.92
N PHE A 35 -7.16 -5.57 -14.87
CA PHE A 35 -6.96 -5.86 -16.30
C PHE A 35 -5.52 -5.55 -16.75
N VAL A 36 -4.97 -4.41 -16.33
CA VAL A 36 -3.59 -4.01 -16.63
C VAL A 36 -2.61 -5.01 -16.00
N GLY A 37 -2.80 -5.39 -14.74
CA GLY A 37 -1.96 -6.38 -14.06
C GLY A 37 -1.93 -7.72 -14.78
N TRP A 38 -3.09 -8.24 -15.19
CA TRP A 38 -3.21 -9.46 -15.98
C TRP A 38 -2.46 -9.37 -17.33
N GLN A 39 -2.65 -8.27 -18.06
CA GLN A 39 -2.02 -8.06 -19.36
C GLN A 39 -0.49 -7.92 -19.29
N ILE A 40 0.03 -7.43 -18.16
CA ILE A 40 1.48 -7.33 -17.93
C ILE A 40 2.06 -8.72 -17.57
N ILE A 41 1.44 -9.44 -16.64
CA ILE A 41 1.95 -10.73 -16.13
C ILE A 41 1.89 -11.84 -17.19
N THR A 42 0.98 -11.77 -18.14
CA THR A 42 0.88 -12.78 -19.22
C THR A 42 1.99 -12.65 -20.28
N LYS A 43 2.74 -11.54 -20.31
CA LYS A 43 3.74 -11.24 -21.37
C LYS A 43 5.20 -11.40 -20.94
N ILE A 44 5.45 -11.84 -19.71
CA ILE A 44 6.80 -12.04 -19.17
C ILE A 44 7.34 -13.44 -19.49
N PRO A 45 8.64 -13.57 -19.80
CA PRO A 45 9.26 -14.86 -20.09
C PRO A 45 9.32 -15.76 -18.85
N PRO A 46 9.31 -17.10 -19.01
CA PRO A 46 9.27 -18.02 -17.87
C PRO A 46 10.45 -17.91 -16.89
N THR A 47 11.60 -17.47 -17.39
CA THR A 47 12.82 -17.24 -16.60
C THR A 47 12.65 -16.15 -15.53
N LEU A 48 11.66 -15.28 -15.68
CA LEU A 48 11.40 -14.17 -14.76
C LEU A 48 10.25 -14.43 -13.79
N HIS A 49 9.56 -15.58 -13.81
CA HIS A 49 8.45 -15.84 -12.87
C HIS A 49 8.89 -15.82 -11.40
N THR A 50 10.05 -16.39 -11.08
CA THR A 50 10.56 -16.39 -9.69
C THR A 50 11.01 -14.99 -9.23
N PRO A 51 11.81 -14.23 -10.02
CA PRO A 51 12.05 -12.82 -9.72
C PRO A 51 10.78 -11.98 -9.62
N LEU A 52 9.78 -12.21 -10.48
CA LEU A 52 8.51 -11.50 -10.47
C LEU A 52 7.71 -11.80 -9.19
N MET A 53 7.65 -13.07 -8.77
CA MET A 53 6.99 -13.47 -7.52
C MET A 53 7.61 -12.77 -6.31
N SER A 54 8.94 -12.65 -6.27
CA SER A 54 9.64 -11.86 -5.26
C SER A 54 9.34 -10.35 -5.37
N GLY A 55 9.31 -9.82 -6.60
CA GLY A 55 9.02 -8.42 -6.87
C GLY A 55 7.60 -8.00 -6.48
N SER A 56 6.58 -8.81 -6.77
CA SER A 56 5.19 -8.54 -6.37
C SER A 56 5.01 -8.59 -4.85
N ASN A 57 5.77 -9.45 -4.16
CA ASN A 57 5.84 -9.43 -2.70
C ASN A 57 6.39 -8.08 -2.19
N ALA A 58 7.47 -7.56 -2.77
CA ALA A 58 8.01 -6.24 -2.42
C ALA A 58 7.01 -5.09 -2.65
N ILE A 59 6.23 -5.15 -3.74
CA ILE A 59 5.19 -4.16 -4.06
C ILE A 59 4.04 -4.19 -3.04
N SER A 60 3.71 -5.36 -2.49
CA SER A 60 2.73 -5.46 -1.39
C SER A 60 3.11 -4.67 -0.13
N GLY A 61 4.38 -4.28 -0.02
CA GLY A 61 4.89 -3.34 0.99
C GLY A 61 4.24 -1.95 0.97
N ILE A 62 3.37 -1.63 -0.01
CA ILE A 62 2.52 -0.43 0.00
C ILE A 62 1.68 -0.27 1.27
N THR A 63 1.45 -1.36 2.01
CA THR A 63 0.89 -1.36 3.38
C THR A 63 1.59 -0.39 4.34
N VAL A 64 2.84 0.02 4.05
CA VAL A 64 3.57 1.07 4.76
C VAL A 64 2.80 2.39 4.84
N VAL A 65 2.01 2.74 3.82
CA VAL A 65 1.20 3.98 3.80
C VAL A 65 0.14 3.94 4.90
N GLY A 66 -0.58 2.82 4.99
CA GLY A 66 -1.58 2.61 6.04
C GLY A 66 -0.96 2.54 7.43
N ALA A 67 0.19 1.86 7.55
CA ALA A 67 0.91 1.77 8.81
C ALA A 67 1.45 3.13 9.30
N LEU A 68 1.91 3.99 8.38
CA LEU A 68 2.37 5.34 8.69
C LEU A 68 1.23 6.20 9.23
N ILE A 69 0.05 6.15 8.60
CA ILE A 69 -1.15 6.86 9.07
C ILE A 69 -1.54 6.36 10.47
N ALA A 70 -1.53 5.04 10.70
CA ALA A 70 -1.86 4.45 11.99
C ALA A 70 -0.86 4.81 13.09
N ALA A 71 0.45 4.84 12.78
CA ALA A 71 1.50 5.24 13.72
C ALA A 71 1.46 6.74 14.06
N GLY A 72 0.99 7.58 13.13
CA GLY A 72 0.83 9.02 13.31
C GLY A 72 -0.43 9.45 14.05
N ALA A 73 -1.38 8.54 14.27
CA ALA A 73 -2.68 8.87 14.83
C ALA A 73 -2.63 9.14 16.35
N GLY A 74 -2.99 10.38 16.74
CA GLY A 74 -3.42 10.75 18.10
C GLY A 74 -2.43 10.55 19.26
N ALA A 75 -3.00 10.56 20.47
CA ALA A 75 -2.29 10.39 21.74
C ALA A 75 -1.72 8.97 21.91
N PHE A 76 -0.82 8.79 22.87
CA PHE A 76 -0.14 7.52 23.11
C PHE A 76 -1.12 6.46 23.63
N THR A 77 -1.67 5.68 22.70
CA THR A 77 -2.64 4.60 22.94
C THR A 77 -2.07 3.28 22.42
N PHE A 78 -2.62 2.14 22.86
CA PHE A 78 -2.31 0.82 22.33
C PHE A 78 -2.34 0.75 20.78
N ALA A 79 -3.28 1.49 20.15
CA ALA A 79 -3.36 1.63 18.69
C ALA A 79 -2.08 2.21 18.05
N LYS A 80 -1.43 3.17 18.71
CA LYS A 80 -0.19 3.79 18.22
C LYS A 80 1.00 2.83 18.29
N PHE A 81 1.04 1.99 19.33
CA PHE A 81 2.02 0.91 19.44
C PHE A 81 1.83 -0.14 18.33
N LEU A 82 0.58 -0.54 18.06
CA LEU A 82 0.25 -1.42 16.93
C LEU A 82 0.60 -0.79 15.59
N GLY A 83 0.33 0.51 15.40
CA GLY A 83 0.71 1.26 14.20
C GLY A 83 2.23 1.29 14.00
N PHE A 84 3.00 1.52 15.06
CA PHE A 84 4.46 1.44 15.02
C PHE A 84 4.95 0.03 14.64
N LEU A 85 4.39 -1.02 15.24
CA LEU A 85 4.76 -2.39 14.90
C LEU A 85 4.39 -2.73 13.45
N ALA A 86 3.21 -2.31 12.99
CA ALA A 86 2.79 -2.44 11.60
C ALA A 86 3.76 -1.73 10.64
N LEU A 87 4.27 -0.55 11.02
CA LEU A 87 5.23 0.19 10.22
C LEU A 87 6.56 -0.55 10.10
N VAL A 88 7.07 -1.12 11.20
CA VAL A 88 8.30 -1.94 11.18
C VAL A 88 8.12 -3.17 10.30
N LEU A 89 6.99 -3.87 10.40
CA LEU A 89 6.70 -5.04 9.58
C LEU A 89 6.54 -4.67 8.09
N ALA A 90 5.85 -3.57 7.79
CA ALA A 90 5.71 -3.08 6.42
C ALA A 90 7.06 -2.69 5.81
N MET A 91 7.91 -1.99 6.57
CA MET A 91 9.27 -1.64 6.15
C MET A 91 10.14 -2.87 5.91
N THR A 92 9.99 -3.92 6.75
CA THR A 92 10.71 -5.18 6.56
C THR A 92 10.29 -5.86 5.24
N ASN A 93 9.00 -5.83 4.90
CA ASN A 93 8.50 -6.35 3.62
C ASN A 93 9.10 -5.57 2.43
N VAL A 94 9.07 -4.23 2.47
CA VAL A 94 9.65 -3.37 1.43
C VAL A 94 11.14 -3.66 1.26
N VAL A 95 11.93 -3.49 2.32
CA VAL A 95 13.40 -3.60 2.24
C VAL A 95 13.84 -5.02 1.89
N GLY A 96 13.27 -6.02 2.55
CA GLY A 96 13.59 -7.43 2.29
C GLY A 96 13.18 -7.86 0.88
N GLY A 97 11.98 -7.49 0.45
CA GLY A 97 11.45 -7.80 -0.87
C GLY A 97 12.30 -7.22 -2.00
N PHE A 98 12.66 -5.93 -1.92
CA PHE A 98 13.50 -5.30 -2.94
C PHE A 98 14.94 -5.83 -2.93
N PHE A 99 15.53 -6.13 -1.76
CA PHE A 99 16.87 -6.70 -1.67
C PHE A 99 16.97 -8.09 -2.32
N VAL A 100 16.01 -8.98 -2.01
CA VAL A 100 15.95 -10.32 -2.59
C VAL A 100 15.72 -10.25 -4.10
N THR A 101 14.79 -9.41 -4.55
CA THR A 101 14.50 -9.22 -5.98
C THR A 101 15.73 -8.68 -6.72
N HIS A 102 16.47 -7.74 -6.15
CA HIS A 102 17.69 -7.21 -6.72
C HIS A 102 18.75 -8.32 -6.92
N ARG A 103 18.97 -9.16 -5.90
CA ARG A 103 19.89 -10.31 -6.00
C ARG A 103 19.45 -11.33 -7.04
N MET A 104 18.14 -11.53 -7.21
CA MET A 104 17.61 -12.41 -8.26
C MET A 104 17.87 -11.85 -9.65
N LEU A 105 17.62 -10.55 -9.85
CA LEU A 105 17.79 -9.87 -11.14
C LEU A 105 19.26 -9.66 -11.51
N ALA A 106 20.17 -9.54 -10.54
CA ALA A 106 21.60 -9.40 -10.78
C ALA A 106 22.19 -10.57 -11.60
N LYS A 107 21.56 -11.76 -11.57
CA LYS A 107 21.97 -12.93 -12.35
C LYS A 107 21.67 -12.82 -13.85
N PHE A 108 20.83 -11.87 -14.26
CA PHE A 108 20.49 -11.61 -15.67
C PHE A 108 21.34 -10.50 -16.30
N ARG A 109 22.16 -9.80 -15.52
CA ARG A 109 23.14 -8.85 -16.08
C ARG A 109 24.19 -9.62 -16.86
N ARG A 110 24.42 -9.22 -18.11
CA ARG A 110 25.62 -9.62 -18.85
C ARG A 110 26.83 -9.15 -18.04
N ARG A 111 27.80 -10.05 -17.86
CA ARG A 111 29.12 -9.64 -17.38
C ARG A 111 29.78 -8.93 -18.54
N ASP A 112 30.11 -7.67 -18.34
CA ASP A 112 31.19 -7.04 -19.10
C ASP A 112 32.51 -7.68 -18.68
#